data_AF-A0A0D2JCV3-F1
#
_entry.id   AF-A0A0D2JCV3-F1
#
_cell.length_a   1.000
_cell.length_b   1.000
_cell.length_c   1.000
_cell.angle_alpha   90.00
_cell.angle_beta   90.00
_cell.angle_gamma   90.00
#
_symmetry.space_group_name_H-M   'P 1'
#
loop_
_entity.id
_entity.type
_entity.pdbx_description
1 polymer ?
#
loop_
_entity_poly.entity_id
_entity_poly.type
_entity_poly.pdbx_seq_one_letter_code
_entity_poly.pdbx_strand_id
1 'polypeptide(L)'
;MADGDHEQCWICLDDAAEDGSRQMISPCKCPRKVHPQCLARWQLQQAGRHEEKFCRFCNNTLDDWKANLTPKDLAPEVSKVQPIMVVYFEGQIHRIPVKQGPDGLQEFQTQIRELFRWERQCAGGAGLMAHANTTHISLRRP
;
A
#
# COMPACT_ATOMS: atom_id res chain seq x y z
N MET A 1 25.88 5.08 -36.44
CA MET A 1 24.60 5.00 -35.72
C MET A 1 24.98 4.81 -34.26
N ALA A 2 25.04 5.90 -33.49
CA ALA A 2 25.32 5.80 -32.07
C ALA A 2 24.02 5.29 -31.43
N ASP A 3 24.03 4.02 -31.03
CA ASP A 3 23.01 3.41 -30.19
C ASP A 3 23.04 4.17 -28.86
N GLY A 4 22.21 5.21 -28.77
CA GLY A 4 22.07 6.00 -27.56
C GLY A 4 21.49 5.09 -26.50
N ASP A 5 22.32 4.70 -25.53
CA ASP A 5 21.93 3.98 -24.33
C ASP A 5 21.00 4.91 -23.51
N HIS A 6 19.75 5.03 -23.97
CA HIS A 6 18.74 5.83 -23.32
C HIS A 6 18.42 5.13 -22.00
N GLU A 7 18.96 5.67 -20.92
CA GLU A 7 18.64 5.20 -19.58
C GLU A 7 17.15 5.42 -19.34
N GLN A 8 16.35 4.37 -19.46
CA GLN A 8 14.90 4.43 -19.26
C GLN A 8 14.52 3.99 -17.86
N CYS A 9 13.43 4.56 -17.34
CA CYS A 9 12.83 4.11 -16.10
C CYS A 9 12.29 2.69 -16.26
N TRP A 10 12.79 1.73 -15.51
CA TRP A 10 12.38 0.32 -15.68
C TRP A 10 10.92 0.03 -15.31
N ILE A 11 10.20 0.99 -14.70
CA ILE A 11 8.79 0.85 -14.31
C ILE A 11 7.85 1.40 -15.39
N CYS A 12 8.06 2.63 -15.84
CA CYS A 12 7.15 3.29 -16.80
C CYS A 12 7.68 3.32 -18.23
N LEU A 13 8.95 2.94 -18.43
CA LEU A 13 9.65 2.94 -19.72
C LEU A 13 9.84 4.33 -20.33
N ASP A 14 9.61 5.41 -19.57
CA ASP A 14 9.92 6.78 -19.98
C ASP A 14 11.36 7.17 -19.60
N ASP A 15 11.93 8.12 -20.33
CA ASP A 15 13.21 8.76 -20.05
C ASP A 15 13.13 9.78 -18.89
N ALA A 16 14.28 10.37 -18.53
CA ALA A 16 14.29 11.56 -17.70
C ALA A 16 13.78 12.77 -18.49
N ALA A 17 13.09 13.69 -17.81
CA ALA A 17 12.67 14.93 -18.45
C ALA A 17 13.86 15.91 -18.61
N GLU A 18 13.93 16.57 -19.77
CA GLU A 18 14.98 17.55 -20.12
C GLU A 18 15.05 18.73 -19.14
N ASP A 19 13.91 19.10 -18.54
CA ASP A 19 13.78 20.18 -17.56
C ASP A 19 14.22 19.76 -16.14
N GLY A 20 14.67 18.52 -15.96
CA GLY A 20 15.07 17.95 -14.67
C GLY A 20 13.91 17.58 -13.73
N SER A 21 12.66 17.81 -14.13
CA SER A 21 11.48 17.55 -13.28
C SER A 21 11.28 16.07 -12.95
N ARG A 22 11.73 15.17 -13.85
CA ARG A 22 11.65 13.71 -13.72
C ARG A 22 13.04 13.06 -13.78
N GLN A 23 13.95 13.47 -12.90
CA GLN A 23 15.26 12.84 -12.83
C GLN A 23 15.15 11.38 -12.30
N MET A 24 15.87 10.46 -12.93
CA MET A 24 15.97 9.08 -12.47
C MET A 24 17.11 8.88 -11.48
N ILE A 25 16.93 7.91 -10.60
CA ILE A 25 17.91 7.50 -9.59
C ILE A 25 18.28 6.03 -9.73
N SER A 26 19.39 5.64 -9.11
CA SER A 26 19.78 4.25 -8.90
C SER A 26 19.62 3.92 -7.40
N PRO A 27 18.47 3.38 -6.96
CA PRO A 27 18.18 3.18 -5.54
C PRO A 27 19.04 2.09 -4.88
N CYS A 28 19.76 1.31 -5.70
CA CYS A 28 20.70 0.27 -5.27
C CYS A 28 21.77 0.08 -6.35
N LYS A 29 22.69 -0.87 -6.14
CA LYS A 29 23.76 -1.20 -7.09
C LYS A 29 23.31 -1.93 -8.36
N CYS A 30 22.01 -2.16 -8.53
CA CYS A 30 21.49 -2.73 -9.78
C CYS A 30 21.66 -1.72 -10.92
N PRO A 31 21.89 -2.19 -12.17
CA PRO A 31 22.12 -1.32 -13.32
C PRO A 31 20.86 -0.59 -13.81
N ARG A 32 19.73 -0.70 -13.10
CA ARG A 32 18.43 -0.19 -13.56
C ARG A 32 18.10 1.14 -12.91
N LYS A 33 17.80 2.14 -13.74
CA LYS A 33 17.35 3.48 -13.30
C LYS A 33 15.84 3.57 -13.18
N VAL A 34 15.38 4.41 -12.26
CA VAL A 34 13.94 4.56 -11.96
C VAL A 34 13.62 5.97 -11.51
N HIS A 35 12.44 6.49 -11.88
CA HIS A 35 11.95 7.74 -11.29
C HIS A 35 11.58 7.50 -9.81
N PRO A 36 11.94 8.41 -8.89
CA PRO A 36 11.58 8.29 -7.47
C PRO A 36 10.07 8.10 -7.24
N GLN A 37 9.21 8.82 -7.96
CA GLN A 37 7.75 8.66 -7.82
C GLN A 37 7.26 7.31 -8.36
N CYS A 38 7.85 6.80 -9.44
CA CYS A 38 7.51 5.48 -9.98
C CYS A 38 7.88 4.38 -9.00
N LEU A 39 9.08 4.45 -8.41
CA LEU A 39 9.53 3.51 -7.39
C LEU A 39 8.60 3.52 -6.17
N ALA A 40 8.24 4.72 -5.70
CA ALA A 40 7.39 4.86 -4.53
C ALA A 40 5.96 4.33 -4.75
N ARG A 41 5.37 4.59 -5.93
CA ARG A 41 4.07 4.00 -6.32
C ARG A 41 4.14 2.49 -6.41
N TRP A 42 5.23 1.95 -6.98
CA TRP A 42 5.43 0.52 -7.07
C TRP A 42 5.59 -0.13 -5.69
N GLN A 43 6.38 0.45 -4.78
CA GLN A 43 6.50 -0.01 -3.38
C GLN A 43 5.13 -0.06 -2.70
N LEU A 44 4.30 0.98 -2.88
CA LEU A 44 2.94 1.01 -2.33
C LEU A 44 2.02 -0.09 -2.91
N GLN A 45 2.14 -0.38 -4.21
CA GLN A 45 1.43 -1.51 -4.82
C GLN A 45 1.87 -2.86 -4.25
N GLN A 46 3.12 -2.97 -3.82
CA GLN A 46 3.66 -4.18 -3.17
C GLN A 46 3.43 -4.22 -1.65
N ALA A 47 2.63 -3.32 -1.07
CA ALA A 47 2.41 -3.28 0.38
C ALA A 47 2.03 -4.66 0.96
N GLY A 48 2.73 -5.05 2.03
CA GLY A 48 2.64 -6.36 2.68
C GLY A 48 3.50 -7.46 2.04
N ARG A 49 4.19 -7.18 0.93
CA ARG A 49 5.14 -8.07 0.28
C ARG A 49 6.57 -7.63 0.56
N HIS A 50 7.50 -8.53 0.25
CA HIS A 50 8.93 -8.27 0.43
C HIS A 50 9.40 -7.05 -0.38
N GLU A 51 8.89 -6.92 -1.60
CA GLU A 51 9.19 -5.84 -2.53
C GLU A 51 8.72 -4.44 -2.07
N GLU A 52 7.91 -4.34 -1.02
CA GLU A 52 7.59 -3.05 -0.41
C GLU A 52 8.86 -2.35 0.11
N LYS A 53 9.80 -3.12 0.65
CA LYS A 53 10.98 -2.61 1.37
C LYS A 53 12.30 -3.02 0.73
N PHE A 54 12.30 -4.01 -0.16
CA PHE A 54 13.51 -4.58 -0.73
C PHE A 54 13.49 -4.57 -2.25
N CYS A 55 14.65 -4.34 -2.86
CA CYS A 55 14.82 -4.36 -4.30
C CYS A 55 14.50 -5.78 -4.84
N ARG A 56 13.59 -5.87 -5.81
CA ARG A 56 13.21 -7.15 -6.46
C ARG A 56 14.38 -7.89 -7.12
N PHE A 57 15.48 -7.20 -7.44
CA PHE A 57 16.61 -7.78 -8.16
C PHE A 57 17.77 -8.19 -7.25
N CYS A 58 18.21 -7.30 -6.34
CA CYS A 58 19.38 -7.55 -5.48
C CYS A 58 19.04 -7.69 -4.00
N ASN A 59 17.77 -7.58 -3.63
CA ASN A 59 17.29 -7.68 -2.26
C ASN A 59 17.80 -6.61 -1.28
N ASN A 60 18.48 -5.57 -1.77
CA ASN A 60 18.92 -4.47 -0.93
C ASN A 60 17.74 -3.64 -0.45
N THR A 61 17.84 -3.07 0.76
CA THR A 61 16.81 -2.20 1.32
C THR A 61 16.63 -0.96 0.43
N LEU A 62 15.36 -0.61 0.18
CA LEU A 62 14.96 0.61 -0.52
C LEU A 62 14.58 1.70 0.49
N ASP A 63 14.68 2.96 0.08
CA ASP A 63 14.21 4.10 0.87
C ASP A 63 12.69 4.07 1.09
N ASP A 64 12.22 4.78 2.13
CA ASP A 64 10.79 4.88 2.43
C ASP A 64 10.06 5.63 1.30
N TRP A 65 9.06 4.97 0.71
CA TRP A 65 8.26 5.50 -0.40
C TRP A 65 7.48 6.76 -0.01
N LYS A 66 7.16 6.96 1.27
CA LYS A 66 6.36 8.10 1.74
C LYS A 66 6.98 9.44 1.38
N ALA A 67 8.31 9.55 1.45
CA ALA A 67 9.04 10.79 1.14
C ALA A 67 8.86 11.24 -0.32
N ASN A 68 8.63 10.28 -1.23
CA ASN A 68 8.49 10.54 -2.67
C ASN A 68 7.02 10.72 -3.11
N LEU A 69 6.05 10.33 -2.28
CA LEU A 69 4.61 10.53 -2.55
C LEU A 69 4.00 11.69 -1.75
N THR A 70 4.67 12.16 -0.70
CA THR A 70 4.16 13.24 0.15
C THR A 70 4.82 14.56 -0.27
N PRO A 71 4.07 15.55 -0.79
CA PRO A 71 4.59 16.90 -0.98
C PRO A 71 5.16 17.44 0.34
N LYS A 72 6.32 18.08 0.30
CA LYS A 72 7.04 18.54 1.51
C LYS A 72 6.18 19.45 2.39
N ASP A 73 5.35 20.28 1.77
CA ASP A 73 4.47 21.23 2.46
C ASP A 73 3.33 20.54 3.23
N LEU A 74 2.99 19.30 2.85
CA LEU A 74 1.93 18.50 3.47
C LEU A 74 2.46 17.47 4.49
N ALA A 75 3.78 17.24 4.55
CA ALA A 75 4.38 16.30 5.49
C ALA A 75 3.96 16.49 6.97
N PRO A 76 3.92 17.72 7.53
CA PRO A 76 3.52 17.90 8.93
C PRO A 76 2.02 17.68 9.17
N GLU A 77 1.18 17.76 8.14
CA GLU A 77 -0.25 17.47 8.25
C GLU A 77 -0.51 15.97 8.09
N VAL A 78 0.12 15.32 7.11
CA VAL A 78 -0.03 13.89 6.85
C VAL A 78 0.38 13.04 8.05
N SER A 79 1.38 13.48 8.83
CA SER A 79 1.77 12.78 10.06
C SER A 79 0.72 12.84 11.18
N LYS A 80 -0.20 13.80 11.14
CA LYS A 80 -1.28 13.97 12.13
C LYS A 80 -2.57 13.23 11.74
N VAL A 81 -2.71 12.82 10.48
CA VAL A 81 -3.92 12.14 9.99
C VAL A 81 -3.94 10.70 10.48
N GLN A 82 -5.02 10.32 11.16
CA GLN A 82 -5.26 8.93 11.53
C GLN A 82 -5.71 8.14 10.29
N PRO A 83 -5.01 7.07 9.89
CA PRO A 83 -5.43 6.24 8.76
C PRO A 83 -6.78 5.56 9.05
N ILE A 84 -7.60 5.40 8.01
CA ILE A 84 -8.91 4.73 8.07
C ILE A 84 -8.86 3.48 7.20
N MET A 85 -9.31 2.35 7.73
CA MET A 85 -9.58 1.14 6.95
C MET A 85 -11.07 1.00 6.70
N VAL A 86 -11.45 0.74 5.45
CA VAL A 86 -12.85 0.53 5.07
C VAL A 86 -13.12 -0.96 4.98
N VAL A 87 -14.12 -1.42 5.73
CA VAL A 87 -14.53 -2.83 5.81
C VAL A 87 -15.95 -2.97 5.30
N TYR A 88 -16.13 -3.86 4.33
CA TYR A 88 -17.44 -4.19 3.76
C TYR A 88 -17.92 -5.49 4.38
N PHE A 89 -19.08 -5.45 5.05
CA PHE A 89 -19.67 -6.62 5.67
C PHE A 89 -21.20 -6.49 5.72
N GLU A 90 -21.91 -7.58 5.40
CA GLU A 90 -23.39 -7.62 5.33
C GLU A 90 -24.04 -6.46 4.54
N GLY A 91 -23.36 -5.97 3.51
CA GLY A 91 -23.82 -4.85 2.69
C GLY A 91 -23.62 -3.46 3.34
N GLN A 92 -23.04 -3.40 4.53
CA GLN A 92 -22.65 -2.17 5.21
C GLN A 92 -21.16 -1.84 5.04
N ILE A 93 -20.85 -0.54 5.15
CA ILE A 93 -19.50 0.01 5.03
C ILE A 93 -19.08 0.56 6.39
N HIS A 94 -18.11 -0.07 7.03
CA HIS A 94 -17.54 0.39 8.29
C HIS A 94 -16.20 1.06 8.07
N ARG A 95 -16.06 2.30 8.56
CA ARG A 95 -14.83 3.09 8.47
C ARG A 95 -14.13 3.03 9.82
N ILE A 96 -13.08 2.24 9.91
CA ILE A 96 -12.40 1.94 11.17
C ILE A 96 -11.08 2.70 11.23
N PRO A 97 -10.86 3.57 12.22
CA PRO A 97 -9.57 4.20 12.42
C PRO A 97 -8.52 3.16 12.83
N VAL A 98 -7.34 3.21 12.21
CA VAL A 98 -6.25 2.26 12.47
C VAL A 98 -4.98 2.98 12.89
N LYS A 99 -4.18 2.31 13.71
CA LYS A 99 -2.85 2.77 14.13
C LYS A 99 -1.79 1.92 13.44
N GLN A 100 -0.64 2.52 13.15
CA GLN A 100 0.50 1.78 12.59
C GLN A 100 1.18 0.98 13.70
N GLY A 101 1.72 -0.20 13.35
CA GLY A 101 2.51 -1.04 14.26
C GLY A 101 1.74 -2.26 14.83
N PRO A 102 2.44 -3.11 15.59
CA PRO A 102 1.88 -4.37 16.12
C PRO A 102 0.64 -4.17 17.01
N ASP A 103 0.69 -3.16 17.87
CA ASP A 103 -0.41 -2.85 18.79
C ASP A 103 -1.66 -2.38 18.03
N GLY A 104 -1.47 -1.55 17.01
CA GLY A 104 -2.54 -1.09 16.13
C GLY A 104 -3.19 -2.23 15.35
N LEU A 105 -2.41 -3.25 14.96
CA LEU A 105 -2.93 -4.46 14.33
C LEU A 105 -3.81 -5.27 15.30
N GLN A 106 -3.37 -5.45 16.55
CA GLN A 106 -4.15 -6.17 17.57
C GLN A 106 -5.46 -5.43 17.92
N GLU A 107 -5.40 -4.10 18.04
CA GLU A 107 -6.57 -3.25 18.29
C GLU A 107 -7.57 -3.37 17.13
N PHE A 108 -7.09 -3.27 15.88
CA PHE A 108 -7.92 -3.45 14.70
C PHE A 108 -8.57 -4.83 14.64
N GLN A 109 -7.81 -5.91 14.87
CA GLN A 109 -8.34 -7.27 14.89
C GLN A 109 -9.41 -7.49 15.96
N THR A 110 -9.29 -6.81 17.11
CA THR A 110 -10.29 -6.86 18.17
C THR A 110 -11.57 -6.15 17.75
N GLN A 111 -11.47 -4.94 17.21
CA GLN A 111 -12.63 -4.18 16.70
C GLN A 111 -13.39 -4.95 15.61
N ILE A 112 -12.68 -5.59 14.69
CA ILE A 112 -13.28 -6.43 13.63
C ILE A 112 -14.03 -7.63 14.22
N ARG A 113 -13.44 -8.31 15.20
CA ARG A 113 -14.08 -9.46 15.88
C ARG A 113 -15.31 -9.06 16.67
N GLU A 114 -15.35 -7.84 17.20
CA GLU A 114 -16.52 -7.29 17.89
C GLU A 114 -17.61 -6.90 16.90
N LEU A 115 -17.25 -6.25 15.79
CA LEU A 115 -18.16 -5.90 14.71
C LEU A 115 -18.92 -7.14 14.17
N PHE A 116 -18.20 -8.21 13.84
CA PHE A 116 -18.78 -9.48 13.38
C PHE A 116 -19.54 -10.27 14.47
N ARG A 117 -19.33 -9.97 15.76
CA ARG A 117 -20.09 -10.58 16.86
C ARG A 117 -21.38 -9.83 17.13
N TRP A 118 -21.33 -8.50 17.11
CA TRP A 118 -22.48 -7.64 17.37
C TRP A 118 -23.59 -7.86 16.33
N GLU A 119 -23.26 -7.96 15.04
CA GLU A 119 -24.30 -8.13 14.01
C GLU A 119 -24.97 -9.51 14.06
N ARG A 120 -24.24 -10.58 14.44
CA ARG A 120 -24.85 -11.89 14.71
C ARG A 120 -25.84 -11.87 15.88
N GLN A 121 -25.65 -10.96 16.83
CA GLN A 121 -26.54 -10.79 17.98
C GLN A 121 -27.84 -10.06 17.58
N CYS A 122 -27.77 -9.11 16.63
CA CYS A 122 -28.93 -8.39 16.10
C CYS A 122 -29.70 -9.18 15.02
N ALA A 123 -29.03 -10.03 14.25
CA ALA A 123 -29.64 -10.89 13.23
C ALA A 123 -30.39 -12.12 13.81
N GLY A 124 -30.42 -12.29 15.13
CA GLY A 124 -31.06 -13.39 15.85
C GLY A 124 -32.60 -13.47 15.78
N GLY A 125 -33.23 -12.88 14.76
CA GLY A 125 -34.64 -13.03 14.43
C GLY A 125 -34.95 -13.98 13.25
N ALA A 126 -33.94 -14.48 12.52
CA ALA A 126 -34.18 -15.42 11.43
C ALA A 126 -33.13 -16.53 11.39
N GLY A 127 -33.61 -17.75 11.18
CA GLY A 127 -32.92 -19.00 11.47
C GLY A 127 -31.65 -19.28 10.67
N LEU A 128 -30.79 -20.05 11.33
CA LEU A 128 -29.71 -20.92 10.84
C LEU A 128 -29.60 -21.12 9.33
N MET A 129 -28.38 -20.95 8.80
CA MET A 129 -27.57 -22.04 8.23
C MET A 129 -26.08 -21.68 8.30
N ALA A 130 -25.34 -22.41 9.15
CA ALA A 130 -23.89 -22.35 9.18
C ALA A 130 -23.33 -23.14 8.01
N HIS A 131 -22.95 -22.46 6.93
CA HIS A 131 -21.96 -22.98 6.00
C HIS A 131 -20.63 -22.32 6.32
N ALA A 132 -19.74 -23.11 6.93
CA ALA A 132 -18.32 -22.80 7.01
C ALA A 132 -17.79 -22.72 5.58
N ASN A 133 -17.75 -21.51 5.02
CA ASN A 133 -17.04 -21.26 3.79
C ASN A 133 -15.96 -20.24 4.09
N THR A 134 -14.72 -20.67 3.88
CA THR A 134 -13.51 -19.86 3.99
C THR A 134 -13.64 -18.66 3.05
N THR A 135 -14.15 -17.54 3.55
CA THR A 135 -14.34 -16.33 2.76
C THR A 135 -12.99 -15.70 2.50
N HIS A 136 -12.52 -15.91 1.27
CA HIS A 136 -11.40 -15.22 0.67
C HIS A 136 -11.62 -13.69 0.83
N ILE A 137 -10.77 -13.04 1.64
CA ILE A 137 -10.72 -11.58 1.72
C ILE A 137 -10.17 -11.09 0.38
N SER A 138 -11.06 -10.79 -0.56
CA SER A 138 -10.71 -10.11 -1.80
C SER A 138 -10.60 -8.62 -1.52
N LEU A 139 -9.39 -8.19 -1.16
CA LEU A 139 -8.98 -6.80 -1.29
C LEU A 139 -8.93 -6.46 -2.79
N ARG A 140 -10.05 -6.01 -3.36
CA ARG A 140 -10.02 -5.34 -4.67
C ARG A 140 -9.38 -3.96 -4.45
N ARG A 141 -8.17 -3.78 -4.99
CA ARG A 141 -7.56 -2.46 -5.18
C ARG A 141 -8.08 -1.86 -6.49
N PRO A 142 -8.31 -0.53 -6.56
CA PRO A 142 -8.67 0.16 -7.80
C PRO A 142 -7.55 0.09 -8.84
#